data_AF-A0A0A7E9S2-F1
#
_entry.id   AF-A0A0A7E9S2-F1
#
_cell.length_a   1.000
_cell.length_b   1.000
_cell.length_c   1.000
_cell.angle_alpha   90.00
_cell.angle_beta   90.00
_cell.angle_gamma   90.00
#
_symmetry.space_group_name_H-M   'P 1'
#
loop_
_entity.id
_entity.type
_entity.pdbx_description
1 polymer ?
#
loop_
_entity_poly.entity_id
_entity_poly.type
_entity_poly.pdbx_seq_one_letter_code
_entity_poly.pdbx_strand_id
1 'polypeptide(L)'
;FGECLFNDGVTVVLFNVFDAFVSLGGGAIDAKEIVKGIVSFFVVAFGGSLIGFVFGLLVALLTRCTKNIQIIEPGFIFVLGYLSYLTAEMLSLSAILSILFCGMCCQKYINANMAETSVETVRYAMKVFANGSETIIFIFLG
;
A
#
# COMPACT_ATOMS: atom_id res chain seq x y z
N PHE A 1 5.87 -14.32 5.89
CA PHE A 1 5.03 -13.14 6.16
C PHE A 1 4.83 -12.24 4.94
N GLY A 2 5.86 -11.98 4.10
CA GLY A 2 5.68 -11.13 2.91
C GLY A 2 4.77 -11.70 1.83
N GLU A 3 4.77 -13.03 1.61
CA GLU A 3 3.97 -13.69 0.57
C GLU A 3 2.47 -13.53 0.78
N CYS A 4 1.94 -13.82 1.99
CA CYS A 4 0.53 -13.65 2.31
C CYS A 4 0.05 -12.21 2.09
N LEU A 5 0.84 -11.23 2.57
CA LEU A 5 0.50 -9.81 2.42
C LEU A 5 0.49 -9.37 0.95
N PHE A 6 1.45 -9.87 0.16
CA PHE A 6 1.49 -9.61 -1.28
C PHE A 6 0.29 -10.25 -2.01
N ASN A 7 -0.07 -11.48 -1.62
CA ASN A 7 -1.24 -12.18 -2.17
C ASN A 7 -2.54 -11.42 -1.90
N ASP A 8 -2.72 -10.86 -0.70
CA ASP A 8 -3.90 -10.06 -0.37
C ASP A 8 -3.97 -8.81 -1.26
N GLY A 9 -2.84 -8.12 -1.45
CA GLY A 9 -2.76 -6.96 -2.34
C GLY A 9 -3.10 -7.31 -3.79
N VAL A 10 -2.62 -8.45 -4.30
CA VAL A 10 -2.91 -8.92 -5.66
C VAL A 10 -4.37 -9.33 -5.83
N THR A 11 -4.95 -9.98 -4.81
CA THR A 11 -6.35 -10.44 -4.84
C THR A 11 -7.32 -9.26 -4.95
N VAL A 12 -7.06 -8.16 -4.25
CA VAL A 12 -7.91 -6.96 -4.38
C VAL A 12 -7.79 -6.31 -5.76
N VAL A 13 -6.61 -6.30 -6.38
CA VAL A 13 -6.46 -5.81 -7.77
C VAL A 13 -7.26 -6.69 -8.73
N LEU A 14 -7.20 -8.00 -8.55
CA LEU A 14 -7.95 -8.94 -9.37
C LEU A 14 -9.47 -8.76 -9.19
N PHE A 15 -9.92 -8.53 -7.95
CA PHE A 15 -11.31 -8.21 -7.65
C PHE A 15 -11.79 -6.96 -8.39
N ASN A 16 -11.02 -5.86 -8.34
CA ASN A 16 -11.38 -4.62 -9.05
C ASN A 16 -11.43 -4.81 -10.58
N VAL A 17 -10.55 -5.66 -11.14
CA VAL A 17 -10.58 -6.00 -12.57
C VAL A 17 -11.84 -6.81 -12.91
N PHE A 18 -12.22 -7.77 -12.08
CA PHE A 18 -13.47 -8.52 -12.28
C PHE A 18 -14.72 -7.67 -12.10
N ASP A 19 -14.74 -6.76 -11.13
CA ASP A 19 -15.86 -5.83 -10.93
C ASP A 19 -16.04 -4.90 -12.14
N ALA A 20 -14.92 -4.43 -12.72
CA ALA A 20 -14.95 -3.69 -13.98
C ALA A 20 -15.50 -4.54 -15.14
N PHE A 21 -15.12 -5.83 -15.24
CA PHE A 21 -15.68 -6.74 -16.24
C PHE A 21 -17.18 -6.99 -16.09
N VAL A 22 -17.66 -7.15 -14.86
CA VAL A 22 -19.09 -7.32 -14.56
C VAL A 22 -19.87 -6.06 -14.93
N SER A 23 -19.30 -4.88 -14.63
CA SER A 23 -19.89 -3.58 -14.96
C SER A 23 -20.01 -3.33 -16.47
N LEU A 24 -19.18 -3.94 -17.30
CA LEU A 24 -19.26 -3.83 -18.76
C LEU A 24 -20.46 -4.58 -19.39
N GLY A 25 -21.08 -5.52 -18.66
CA GLY A 25 -22.24 -6.28 -19.12
C GLY A 25 -21.89 -7.44 -20.06
N GLY A 26 -22.34 -8.65 -19.72
CA GLY A 26 -21.93 -9.92 -20.36
C GLY A 26 -22.28 -10.11 -21.84
N GLY A 27 -22.87 -9.13 -22.52
CA GLY A 27 -23.26 -9.22 -23.94
C GLY A 27 -22.14 -8.90 -24.95
N ALA A 28 -20.99 -8.37 -24.50
CA ALA A 28 -19.91 -7.88 -25.39
C ALA A 28 -18.50 -8.30 -24.94
N ILE A 29 -18.36 -9.42 -24.21
CA ILE A 29 -17.05 -9.95 -23.83
C ILE A 29 -16.41 -10.65 -25.04
N ASP A 30 -15.82 -9.85 -25.91
CA ASP A 30 -14.97 -10.31 -27.01
C ASP A 30 -13.57 -10.66 -26.48
N ALA A 31 -12.80 -11.47 -27.22
CA ALA A 31 -11.43 -11.85 -26.85
C ALA A 31 -10.53 -10.63 -26.58
N LYS A 32 -10.84 -9.48 -27.21
CA LYS A 32 -10.16 -8.20 -27.01
C LYS A 32 -10.34 -7.61 -25.61
N GLU A 33 -11.51 -7.74 -25.00
CA GLU A 33 -11.74 -7.21 -23.64
C GLU A 33 -11.03 -8.05 -22.60
N ILE A 34 -10.93 -9.37 -22.80
CA ILE A 34 -10.14 -10.27 -21.93
C ILE A 34 -8.67 -9.85 -21.94
N VAL A 35 -8.08 -9.64 -23.12
CA VAL A 35 -6.69 -9.19 -23.25
C VAL A 35 -6.49 -7.81 -22.59
N LYS A 36 -7.44 -6.89 -22.79
CA LYS A 36 -7.41 -5.57 -22.18
C LYS A 36 -7.44 -5.61 -20.65
N GLY A 37 -8.24 -6.50 -20.04
CA GLY A 37 -8.25 -6.65 -18.59
C GLY A 37 -6.98 -7.29 -18.04
N ILE A 38 -6.37 -8.25 -18.76
CA ILE A 38 -5.05 -8.78 -18.40
C ILE A 38 -3.99 -7.67 -18.42
N VAL A 39 -3.98 -6.85 -19.47
CA VAL A 39 -3.06 -5.71 -19.56
C VAL A 39 -3.34 -4.69 -18.45
N SER A 40 -4.61 -4.35 -18.21
CA SER A 40 -5.03 -3.44 -17.14
C SER A 40 -4.55 -3.92 -15.77
N PHE A 41 -4.68 -5.22 -15.48
CA PHE A 41 -4.18 -5.82 -14.25
C PHE A 41 -2.69 -5.53 -14.03
N PHE A 42 -1.85 -5.76 -15.04
CA PHE A 42 -0.42 -5.48 -14.94
C PHE A 42 -0.13 -3.98 -14.80
N VAL A 43 -0.83 -3.12 -15.54
CA VAL A 43 -0.66 -1.65 -15.45
C VAL A 43 -1.03 -1.15 -14.06
N VAL A 44 -2.16 -1.57 -13.52
CA VAL A 44 -2.67 -1.19 -12.20
C VAL A 44 -1.76 -1.72 -11.09
N ALA A 45 -1.29 -2.96 -11.21
CA ALA A 45 -0.39 -3.58 -10.26
C ALA A 45 1.00 -2.92 -10.25
N PHE A 46 1.69 -2.87 -11.39
CA PHE A 46 3.02 -2.27 -11.50
C PHE A 46 2.99 -0.76 -11.28
N GLY A 47 1.96 -0.06 -11.74
CA GLY A 47 1.78 1.37 -11.50
C GLY A 47 1.62 1.67 -10.01
N GLY A 48 0.81 0.90 -9.30
CA GLY A 48 0.68 0.99 -7.84
C GLY A 48 2.02 0.76 -7.13
N SER A 49 2.73 -0.31 -7.49
CA SER A 49 4.05 -0.62 -6.94
C SER A 49 5.09 0.49 -7.19
N LEU A 50 5.09 1.10 -8.37
CA LEU A 50 6.01 2.17 -8.73
C LEU A 50 5.78 3.43 -7.89
N ILE A 51 4.51 3.81 -7.69
CA ILE A 51 4.15 4.93 -6.81
C ILE A 51 4.59 4.66 -5.39
N GLY A 52 4.30 3.45 -4.88
CA GLY A 52 4.75 3.02 -3.56
C GLY A 52 6.26 3.13 -3.37
N PHE A 53 7.03 2.72 -4.38
CA PHE A 53 8.48 2.84 -4.37
C PHE A 53 8.95 4.31 -4.34
N VAL A 54 8.36 5.19 -5.16
CA VAL A 54 8.69 6.63 -5.17
C VAL A 54 8.41 7.27 -3.81
N PHE A 55 7.25 7.01 -3.21
CA PHE A 55 6.93 7.51 -1.87
C PHE A 55 7.83 6.92 -0.78
N GLY A 56 8.20 5.65 -0.88
CA GLY A 56 9.17 5.03 0.01
C GLY A 56 10.55 5.70 -0.04
N LEU A 57 11.00 6.12 -1.24
CA LEU A 57 12.22 6.91 -1.39
C LEU A 57 12.08 8.34 -0.83
N LEU A 58 10.91 8.97 -0.99
CA LEU A 58 10.63 10.27 -0.40
C LEU A 58 10.67 10.21 1.13
N VAL A 59 10.09 9.17 1.73
CA VAL A 59 10.19 8.92 3.18
C VAL A 59 11.66 8.78 3.58
N ALA A 60 12.43 7.97 2.86
CA ALA A 60 13.86 7.77 3.13
C ALA A 60 14.65 9.08 3.15
N LEU A 61 14.37 9.96 2.18
CA LEU A 61 15.01 11.27 2.06
C LEU A 61 14.58 12.21 3.18
N LEU A 62 13.28 12.25 3.51
CA LEU A 62 12.74 13.07 4.59
C LEU A 62 13.26 12.64 5.97
N THR A 63 13.32 11.33 6.25
CA THR A 63 13.91 10.80 7.49
C THR A 63 15.39 11.17 7.59
N ARG A 64 16.14 11.17 6.47
CA ARG A 64 17.54 11.60 6.47
C ARG A 64 17.70 13.11 6.75
N CYS A 65 16.81 13.95 6.23
CA CYS A 65 16.84 15.40 6.44
C CYS A 65 16.38 15.82 7.85
N THR A 66 15.45 15.07 8.47
CA THR A 66 14.77 15.44 9.73
C THR A 66 15.42 14.83 10.98
N LYS A 67 16.67 14.38 10.88
CA LYS A 67 17.39 13.64 11.93
C LYS A 67 17.49 14.38 13.30
N ASN A 68 17.28 15.69 13.31
CA ASN A 68 17.33 16.52 14.52
C ASN A 68 16.01 16.56 15.32
N ILE A 69 14.87 16.09 14.79
CA ILE A 69 13.56 16.17 15.46
C ILE A 69 12.88 14.79 15.49
N GLN A 70 13.36 13.93 16.40
CA GLN A 70 12.97 12.51 16.50
C GLN A 70 11.49 12.26 16.85
N ILE A 71 10.81 13.25 17.43
CA ILE A 71 9.41 13.14 17.88
C ILE A 71 8.43 13.12 16.68
N ILE A 72 8.79 13.76 15.57
CA ILE A 72 7.88 13.94 14.41
C ILE A 72 8.07 12.83 13.36
N GLU A 73 9.19 12.11 13.40
CA GLU A 73 9.53 11.04 12.46
C GLU A 73 8.43 9.95 12.30
N PRO A 74 7.79 9.44 13.38
CA PRO A 74 6.70 8.47 13.26
C PRO A 74 5.52 9.02 12.46
N GLY A 75 5.14 10.28 12.71
CA GLY A 75 4.00 10.93 12.08
C GLY A 75 4.17 11.03 10.57
N PHE A 76 5.38 11.38 10.10
CA PHE A 76 5.66 11.46 8.67
C PHE A 76 5.52 10.12 7.96
N ILE A 77 5.89 9.01 8.61
CA ILE A 77 5.74 7.67 8.02
C ILE A 77 4.27 7.35 7.78
N PHE A 78 3.39 7.64 8.75
CA PHE A 78 1.95 7.43 8.59
C PHE A 78 1.35 8.34 7.52
N VAL A 79 1.67 9.64 7.54
CA VAL A 79 1.13 10.61 6.59
C VAL A 79 1.59 10.31 5.17
N LEU A 80 2.88 10.02 4.95
CA LEU A 80 3.39 9.71 3.62
C LEU A 80 2.94 8.33 3.12
N GLY A 81 2.79 7.36 4.03
CA GLY A 81 2.17 6.08 3.70
C GLY A 81 0.74 6.26 3.20
N TYR A 82 -0.05 7.10 3.86
CA TYR A 82 -1.41 7.43 3.45
C TYR A 82 -1.47 8.27 2.16
N LEU A 83 -0.55 9.21 1.97
CA LEU A 83 -0.43 9.96 0.71
C LEU A 83 -0.09 9.06 -0.48
N SER A 84 0.76 8.04 -0.28
CA SER A 84 1.06 7.02 -1.30
C SER A 84 -0.20 6.25 -1.72
N TYR A 85 -1.05 5.93 -0.74
CA TYR A 85 -2.34 5.28 -0.97
C TYR A 85 -3.27 6.21 -1.79
N LEU A 86 -3.51 7.43 -1.31
CA LEU A 86 -4.38 8.40 -1.97
C LEU A 86 -3.92 8.73 -3.39
N THR A 87 -2.62 8.89 -3.61
CA THR A 87 -2.08 9.21 -4.94
C THR A 87 -2.31 8.07 -5.92
N ALA A 88 -2.14 6.82 -5.48
CA ALA A 88 -2.43 5.67 -6.32
C ALA A 88 -3.94 5.52 -6.60
N GLU A 89 -4.79 5.82 -5.61
CA GLU A 89 -6.25 5.82 -5.80
C GLU A 89 -6.71 6.90 -6.80
N MET A 90 -6.18 8.13 -6.70
CA MET A 90 -6.48 9.22 -7.65
C MET A 90 -6.05 8.88 -9.09
N LEU A 91 -5.01 8.07 -9.25
CA LEU A 91 -4.52 7.61 -10.55
C LEU A 91 -5.23 6.33 -11.03
N SER A 92 -6.24 5.85 -10.31
CA SER A 92 -6.94 4.58 -10.59
C SER A 92 -5.99 3.37 -10.67
N LEU A 93 -4.91 3.40 -9.88
CA LEU A 93 -3.92 2.34 -9.74
C LEU A 93 -4.15 1.56 -8.44
N SER A 94 -3.37 0.50 -8.20
CA SER A 94 -3.50 -0.28 -6.97
C SER A 94 -3.00 0.49 -5.76
N ALA A 95 -3.93 1.11 -5.03
CA ALA A 95 -3.64 1.84 -3.80
C ALA A 95 -3.08 0.93 -2.68
N ILE A 96 -3.56 -0.31 -2.61
CA ILE A 96 -3.10 -1.31 -1.65
C ILE A 96 -1.66 -1.73 -1.95
N LEU A 97 -1.33 -2.03 -3.21
CA LEU A 97 0.05 -2.36 -3.58
C LEU A 97 0.98 -1.14 -3.41
N SER A 98 0.50 0.07 -3.66
CA SER A 98 1.25 1.31 -3.40
C SER A 98 1.67 1.43 -1.94
N ILE A 99 0.74 1.34 -0.99
CA ILE A 99 1.07 1.45 0.44
C ILE A 99 1.94 0.26 0.92
N LEU A 100 1.76 -0.93 0.35
CA LEU A 100 2.57 -2.12 0.62
C LEU A 100 4.04 -1.92 0.24
N PHE A 101 4.30 -1.47 -1.01
CA PHE A 101 5.65 -1.20 -1.48
C PHE A 101 6.29 -0.01 -0.77
N CYS A 102 5.51 1.01 -0.45
CA CYS A 102 5.94 2.11 0.40
C CYS A 102 6.40 1.59 1.78
N GLY A 103 5.57 0.79 2.45
CA GLY A 103 5.89 0.18 3.75
C GLY A 103 7.13 -0.72 3.71
N MET A 104 7.27 -1.56 2.68
CA MET A 104 8.46 -2.41 2.47
C MET A 104 9.74 -1.58 2.31
N CYS A 105 9.69 -0.49 1.55
CA CYS A 105 10.82 0.42 1.41
C CYS A 105 11.13 1.11 2.74
N CYS A 106 10.10 1.67 3.39
CA CYS A 106 10.21 2.33 4.68
C CYS A 106 10.85 1.43 5.73
N GLN A 107 10.53 0.14 5.78
CA GLN A 107 11.11 -0.78 6.76
C GLN A 107 12.64 -0.87 6.68
N LYS A 108 13.23 -0.79 5.48
CA LYS A 108 14.70 -0.74 5.33
C LYS A 108 15.27 0.59 5.81
N TYR A 109 14.62 1.71 5.49
CA TYR A 109 15.14 3.05 5.79
C TYR A 109 14.91 3.48 7.25
N ILE A 110 13.80 3.07 7.86
CA ILE A 110 13.48 3.31 9.28
C ILE A 110 14.55 2.67 10.18
N ASN A 111 14.91 1.41 9.91
CA ASN A 111 15.96 0.73 10.69
C ASN A 111 17.37 1.33 10.47
N ALA A 112 17.63 1.98 9.34
CA ALA A 112 18.94 2.53 9.01
C ALA A 112 19.13 3.99 9.46
N ASN A 113 18.07 4.80 9.44
CA ASN A 113 18.17 6.25 9.64
C ASN A 113 17.59 6.74 10.98
N MET A 114 16.72 5.96 11.63
CA MET A 114 15.91 6.39 12.77
C MET A 114 16.46 5.81 14.10
N ALA A 115 16.22 6.50 15.22
CA ALA A 115 16.62 6.03 16.55
C ALA A 115 15.77 4.82 16.99
N GLU A 116 16.37 3.87 17.72
CA GLU A 116 15.69 2.63 18.16
C GLU A 116 14.38 2.91 18.91
N THR A 117 14.36 3.92 19.78
CA THR A 117 13.16 4.34 20.53
C THR A 117 12.00 4.79 19.61
N SER A 118 12.32 5.51 18.53
CA SER A 118 11.31 5.93 17.55
C SER A 118 10.83 4.75 16.71
N VAL A 119 11.71 3.81 16.36
CA VAL A 119 11.33 2.56 15.65
C VAL A 119 10.39 1.71 16.50
N GLU A 120 10.68 1.56 17.79
CA GLU A 120 9.81 0.85 18.72
C GLU A 120 8.43 1.52 18.80
N THR A 121 8.39 2.85 18.89
CA THR A 121 7.14 3.62 18.91
C THR A 121 6.28 3.35 17.66
N VAL A 122 6.88 3.39 16.46
CA VAL A 122 6.18 3.05 15.20
C VAL A 122 5.69 1.61 15.24
N ARG A 123 6.51 0.66 15.71
CA ARG A 123 6.16 -0.76 15.76
C ARG A 123 5.00 -1.04 16.73
N TYR A 124 5.02 -0.44 17.91
CA TYR A 124 3.92 -0.55 18.88
C TYR A 124 2.64 0.07 18.34
N ALA A 125 2.71 1.26 17.75
CA ALA A 125 1.56 1.90 17.12
C ALA A 125 0.95 1.02 16.02
N MET A 126 1.76 0.50 15.09
CA MET A 126 1.32 -0.41 14.03
C MET A 126 0.67 -1.68 14.59
N LYS A 127 1.22 -2.25 15.68
CA LYS A 127 0.67 -3.44 16.33
C LYS A 127 -0.70 -3.16 16.97
N VAL A 128 -0.87 -2.01 17.60
CA VAL A 128 -2.16 -1.58 18.17
C VAL A 128 -3.19 -1.38 17.05
N PHE A 129 -2.83 -0.72 15.95
CA PHE A 129 -3.72 -0.53 14.81
C PHE A 129 -4.10 -1.85 14.13
N ALA A 130 -3.15 -2.77 13.96
CA ALA A 130 -3.42 -4.08 13.37
C ALA A 130 -4.40 -4.90 14.22
N ASN A 131 -4.15 -5.01 15.53
CA ASN A 131 -5.02 -5.75 16.44
C ASN A 131 -6.42 -5.10 16.58
N GLY A 132 -6.48 -3.77 16.57
CA GLY A 132 -7.74 -3.03 16.52
C GLY A 132 -8.52 -3.32 15.23
N SER A 133 -7.84 -3.29 14.07
CA SER A 133 -8.47 -3.57 12.78
C SER A 133 -8.96 -5.01 12.68
N GLU A 134 -8.17 -5.98 13.15
CA GLU A 134 -8.56 -7.39 13.21
C GLU A 134 -9.82 -7.59 14.07
N THR A 135 -9.86 -6.97 15.25
CA THR A 135 -11.03 -7.02 16.15
C THR A 135 -12.28 -6.46 15.47
N ILE A 136 -12.15 -5.32 14.77
CA ILE A 136 -13.26 -4.70 14.03
C ILE A 136 -13.77 -5.63 12.93
N ILE A 137 -12.87 -6.21 12.13
CA ILE A 137 -13.24 -7.15 11.06
C ILE A 137 -14.00 -8.35 11.64
N PHE A 138 -13.52 -8.94 12.74
CA PHE A 138 -14.22 -10.04 13.41
C PHE A 138 -15.63 -9.68 13.89
N ILE A 139 -15.81 -8.47 14.45
CA ILE A 139 -17.12 -8.01 14.90
C ILE A 139 -18.09 -7.80 13.72
N PHE A 140 -17.60 -7.37 12.56
CA PHE A 140 -18.44 -7.19 11.38
C PHE A 140 -18.79 -8.50 10.65
N LEU A 141 -17.92 -9.52 10.74
CA LEU A 141 -18.12 -10.80 10.06
C LEU A 141 -18.84 -11.86 10.91
N GLY A 142 -18.64 -11.83 12.24
CA GLY A 142 -19.21 -12.78 13.21
C GLY A 142 -20.60 -12.39 13.66
#